data_AF-A0ABC9P3A1-F1
#
_entry.id   AF-A0ABC9P3A1-F1
#
_cell.length_a   1.000
_cell.length_b   1.000
_cell.length_c   1.000
_cell.angle_alpha   90.00
_cell.angle_beta   90.00
_cell.angle_gamma   90.00
#
_symmetry.space_group_name_H-M   'P 1'
#
loop_
_entity.id
_entity.type
_entity.pdbx_description
1 polymer ?
#
loop_
_entity_poly.entity_id
_entity_poly.type
_entity_poly.pdbx_seq_one_letter_code
_entity_poly.pdbx_strand_id
1 'polypeptide(L)'
;MNKQEKEDLIQALYDIGGCEAEDEWTRGYDDGVNAAIEVIKELKVHGKVIFSHEEKFVADWLNDLRGQISDVKLNSGAVFMTFIGRQLERYYDEEYSFLTEKIESWLTVPKNKVKLMSAIDNGYEVEKQQLYYVFDTTTKQYLGVDKVLNKAFWLSSQNSGARTPL
;
A
#
# COMPACT_ATOMS: atom_id res chain seq x y z
N MET A 1 5.09 15.53 -59.22
CA MET A 1 3.70 15.69 -58.73
C MET A 1 2.91 16.48 -59.74
N ASN A 2 1.95 15.84 -60.39
CA ASN A 2 1.07 16.46 -61.38
C ASN A 2 -0.03 17.30 -60.69
N LYS A 3 -0.81 18.05 -61.47
CA LYS A 3 -1.82 18.96 -60.94
C LYS A 3 -2.92 18.21 -60.16
N GLN A 4 -3.31 17.04 -60.65
CA GLN A 4 -4.32 16.20 -60.02
C GLN A 4 -3.85 15.68 -58.65
N GLU A 5 -2.61 15.19 -58.58
CA GLU A 5 -2.01 14.71 -57.32
C GLU A 5 -1.93 15.79 -56.25
N LYS A 6 -1.83 17.07 -56.64
CA LYS A 6 -1.88 18.21 -55.69
C LYS A 6 -3.30 18.47 -55.18
N GLU A 7 -4.29 18.41 -56.06
CA GLU A 7 -5.70 18.63 -55.71
C GLU A 7 -6.22 17.49 -54.82
N ASP A 8 -5.82 16.25 -55.10
CA ASP A 8 -6.18 15.07 -54.29
C ASP A 8 -5.56 15.14 -52.88
N LEU A 9 -4.30 15.61 -52.76
CA LEU A 9 -3.65 15.81 -51.46
C LEU A 9 -4.30 16.93 -50.64
N ILE A 10 -4.71 18.02 -51.30
CA ILE A 10 -5.42 19.12 -50.63
C ILE A 10 -6.77 18.63 -50.13
N GLN A 11 -7.50 17.84 -50.92
CA GLN A 11 -8.77 17.27 -50.50
C GLN A 11 -8.60 16.32 -49.31
N ALA A 12 -7.59 15.44 -49.34
CA ALA A 12 -7.29 14.54 -48.22
C ALA A 12 -6.95 15.31 -46.93
N LEU A 13 -6.29 16.46 -47.01
CA LEU A 13 -6.01 17.31 -45.85
C LEU A 13 -7.26 18.02 -45.31
N TYR A 14 -8.18 18.45 -46.19
CA TYR A 14 -9.47 19.00 -45.77
C TYR A 14 -10.37 17.94 -45.14
N ASP A 15 -10.31 16.69 -45.61
CA ASP A 15 -11.10 15.59 -45.08
C ASP A 15 -10.58 15.15 -43.69
N ILE A 16 -9.27 15.24 -43.44
CA ILE A 16 -8.68 15.01 -42.10
C ILE A 16 -9.11 16.10 -41.08
N GLY A 17 -9.39 17.31 -41.55
CA GLY A 17 -9.85 18.44 -40.75
C GLY A 17 -11.34 18.78 -40.91
N GLY A 18 -12.13 17.91 -41.54
CA GLY A 18 -13.54 18.16 -41.88
C GLY A 18 -14.46 18.19 -40.64
N CYS A 19 -15.67 18.73 -40.80
CA CYS A 19 -16.64 19.19 -39.77
C CYS A 19 -17.04 18.25 -38.60
N GLU A 20 -16.35 17.15 -38.35
CA GLU A 20 -16.49 16.29 -37.16
C GLU A 20 -15.15 16.06 -36.42
N ALA A 21 -14.05 16.62 -36.94
CA ALA A 21 -12.72 16.51 -36.35
C ALA A 21 -12.63 17.14 -34.95
N GLU A 22 -13.35 18.23 -34.65
CA GLU A 22 -13.37 18.80 -33.29
C GLU A 22 -13.96 17.80 -32.27
N ASP A 23 -15.00 17.06 -32.65
CA ASP A 23 -15.61 16.05 -31.78
C ASP A 23 -14.73 14.82 -31.65
N GLU A 24 -14.09 14.36 -32.74
CA GLU A 24 -13.16 13.22 -32.68
C GLU A 24 -11.87 13.52 -31.92
N TRP A 25 -11.33 14.73 -32.04
CA TRP A 25 -10.17 15.18 -31.26
C TRP A 25 -10.53 15.35 -29.78
N THR A 26 -11.73 15.85 -29.47
CA THR A 26 -12.23 15.95 -28.09
C THR A 26 -12.43 14.57 -27.48
N ARG A 27 -13.00 13.61 -28.23
CA ARG A 27 -13.11 12.20 -27.79
C ARG A 27 -11.74 11.56 -27.56
N GLY A 28 -10.78 11.77 -28.48
CA GLY A 28 -9.42 11.24 -28.31
C GLY A 28 -8.70 11.83 -27.09
N TYR A 29 -8.92 13.10 -26.78
CA TYR A 29 -8.43 13.74 -25.55
C TYR A 29 -9.07 13.11 -24.30
N ASP A 30 -10.40 12.99 -24.28
CA ASP A 30 -11.13 12.41 -23.14
C ASP A 30 -10.79 10.93 -22.93
N ASP A 31 -10.67 10.14 -23.99
CA ASP A 31 -10.25 8.74 -23.96
C ASP A 31 -8.82 8.59 -23.43
N GLY A 32 -7.91 9.46 -23.88
CA GLY A 32 -6.53 9.49 -23.39
C GLY A 32 -6.44 9.86 -21.91
N VAL A 33 -7.23 10.85 -21.46
CA VAL A 33 -7.32 11.24 -20.04
C VAL A 33 -7.94 10.13 -19.21
N ASN A 34 -9.02 9.49 -19.68
CA ASN A 34 -9.67 8.39 -18.97
C ASN A 34 -8.78 7.15 -18.89
N ALA A 35 -8.08 6.77 -19.95
CA ALA A 35 -7.11 5.68 -19.94
C ALA A 35 -5.95 5.97 -18.97
N ALA A 36 -5.43 7.21 -18.96
CA ALA A 36 -4.41 7.62 -18.00
C ALA A 36 -4.94 7.57 -16.55
N ILE A 37 -6.19 7.98 -16.32
CA ILE A 37 -6.86 7.88 -15.02
C ILE A 37 -7.07 6.41 -14.61
N GLU A 38 -7.43 5.51 -15.52
CA GLU A 38 -7.55 4.07 -15.25
C GLU A 38 -6.21 3.47 -14.89
N VAL A 39 -5.14 3.76 -15.63
CA VAL A 39 -3.77 3.33 -15.30
C VAL A 39 -3.33 3.90 -13.94
N ILE A 40 -3.63 5.16 -13.63
CA ILE A 40 -3.33 5.77 -12.33
C ILE A 40 -4.16 5.13 -11.21
N LYS A 41 -5.41 4.76 -11.47
CA LYS A 41 -6.26 4.01 -10.52
C LYS A 41 -5.68 2.63 -10.27
N GLU A 42 -5.25 1.90 -11.30
CA GLU A 42 -4.58 0.61 -11.17
C GLU A 42 -3.27 0.72 -10.38
N LEU A 43 -2.45 1.73 -10.66
CA LEU A 43 -1.24 2.03 -9.88
C LEU A 43 -1.55 2.38 -8.42
N LYS A 44 -2.68 3.06 -8.16
CA LYS A 44 -3.18 3.34 -6.80
C LYS A 44 -3.81 2.13 -6.10
N VAL A 45 -4.17 1.06 -6.81
CA VAL A 45 -4.86 -0.12 -6.26
C VAL A 45 -3.90 -1.10 -5.56
N HIS A 46 -2.59 -0.88 -5.61
CA HIS A 46 -1.69 -1.54 -4.67
C HIS A 46 -1.86 -0.92 -3.27
N GLY A 47 -2.84 -1.42 -2.53
CA GLY A 47 -3.04 -1.06 -1.13
C GLY A 47 -1.75 -1.25 -0.33
N LYS A 48 -1.56 -0.40 0.69
CA LYS A 48 -0.40 -0.51 1.58
C LYS A 48 -0.25 -1.94 2.09
N VAL A 49 0.99 -2.41 2.19
CA VAL A 49 1.27 -3.71 2.78
C VAL A 49 0.95 -3.68 4.27
N ILE A 50 0.17 -4.66 4.74
CA ILE A 50 -0.11 -4.81 6.17
C ILE A 50 0.87 -5.83 6.76
N PHE A 51 1.72 -5.38 7.68
CA PHE A 51 2.49 -6.25 8.55
C PHE A 51 1.61 -6.68 9.73
N SER A 52 1.58 -7.98 10.00
CA SER A 52 0.91 -8.50 11.20
C SER A 52 1.58 -7.98 12.47
N HIS A 53 0.93 -8.16 13.61
CA HIS A 53 1.53 -7.78 14.89
C HIS A 53 2.88 -8.49 15.15
N GLU A 54 2.99 -9.77 14.75
CA GLU A 54 4.23 -10.54 14.89
C GLU A 54 5.36 -10.01 13.98
N GLU A 55 5.01 -9.35 12.88
CA GLU A 55 5.92 -8.75 11.90
C GLU A 55 6.20 -7.27 12.18
N LYS A 56 5.70 -6.70 13.29
CA LYS A 56 5.94 -5.30 13.66
C LYS A 56 7.43 -4.92 13.65
N PHE A 57 8.30 -5.87 14.01
CA PHE A 57 9.76 -5.65 14.00
C PHE A 57 10.31 -5.32 12.59
N VAL A 58 9.66 -5.77 11.51
CA VAL A 58 10.03 -5.43 10.12
C VAL A 58 9.69 -3.98 9.82
N ALA A 59 8.51 -3.52 10.26
CA ALA A 59 8.08 -2.14 10.11
C ALA A 59 8.96 -1.19 10.95
N ASP A 60 9.28 -1.56 12.18
CA ASP A 60 10.20 -0.80 13.04
C ASP A 60 11.60 -0.70 12.39
N TRP A 61 12.13 -1.82 11.89
CA TRP A 61 13.40 -1.85 11.14
C TRP A 61 13.40 -0.96 9.89
N LEU A 62 12.33 -0.99 9.10
CA LEU A 62 12.19 -0.12 7.92
C LEU A 62 12.15 1.37 8.29
N ASN A 63 11.56 1.72 9.43
CA ASN A 63 11.57 3.10 9.92
C ASN A 63 12.95 3.53 10.39
N ASP A 64 13.68 2.66 11.09
CA ASP A 64 15.04 2.96 11.54
C ASP A 64 16.01 3.12 10.36
N LEU A 65 15.84 2.31 9.31
CA LEU A 65 16.61 2.43 8.07
C LEU A 65 16.43 3.79 7.38
N ARG A 66 15.23 4.38 7.46
CA ARG A 66 14.95 5.71 6.89
C ARG A 66 15.74 6.75 7.68
N GLY A 67 16.75 7.32 7.03
CA GLY A 67 17.71 8.26 7.64
C GLY A 67 19.09 7.66 7.90
N GLN A 68 19.23 6.34 7.87
CA GLN A 68 20.54 5.66 7.90
C GLN A 68 21.08 5.36 6.50
N ILE A 69 20.18 5.20 5.53
CA ILE A 69 20.54 4.93 4.13
C ILE A 69 20.07 6.04 3.20
N SER A 70 20.76 6.22 2.07
CA SER A 70 20.34 7.16 1.02
C SER A 70 18.96 6.79 0.48
N ASP A 71 18.12 7.81 0.26
CA ASP A 71 16.78 7.67 -0.35
C ASP A 71 16.79 6.95 -1.69
N VAL A 72 17.90 7.02 -2.44
CA VAL A 72 18.07 6.28 -3.71
C VAL A 72 17.87 4.78 -3.51
N LYS A 73 18.28 4.24 -2.36
CA LYS A 73 18.11 2.81 -2.01
C LYS A 73 16.65 2.46 -1.69
N LEU A 74 15.81 3.45 -1.41
CA LEU A 74 14.37 3.31 -1.10
C LEU A 74 13.47 3.70 -2.28
N ASN A 75 14.03 4.10 -3.42
CA ASN A 75 13.27 4.55 -4.59
C ASN A 75 12.32 3.50 -5.18
N SER A 76 12.66 2.22 -5.04
CA SER A 76 11.79 1.10 -5.41
C SER A 76 12.18 -0.15 -4.63
N GLY A 77 11.23 -1.06 -4.50
CA GLY A 77 11.44 -2.37 -3.90
C GLY A 77 12.53 -3.16 -4.61
N ALA A 78 12.64 -3.08 -5.93
CA ALA A 78 13.69 -3.78 -6.69
C ALA A 78 15.11 -3.26 -6.34
N VAL A 79 15.27 -1.93 -6.26
CA VAL A 79 16.54 -1.30 -5.86
C VAL A 79 16.86 -1.66 -4.41
N PHE A 80 15.87 -1.61 -3.52
CA PHE A 80 16.02 -1.98 -2.12
C PHE A 80 16.43 -3.45 -1.95
N MET A 81 15.79 -4.37 -2.67
CA MET A 81 16.13 -5.80 -2.63
C MET A 81 17.55 -6.09 -3.12
N THR A 82 18.03 -5.34 -4.10
CA THR A 82 19.44 -5.43 -4.55
C THR A 82 20.40 -4.97 -3.45
N PHE A 83 20.07 -3.88 -2.75
CA PHE A 83 20.85 -3.41 -1.61
C PHE A 83 20.89 -4.46 -0.49
N ILE A 84 19.74 -4.99 -0.08
CA ILE A 84 19.64 -6.01 0.98
C ILE A 84 20.35 -7.31 0.57
N GLY A 85 20.20 -7.76 -0.67
CA GLY A 85 20.91 -8.95 -1.19
C GLY A 85 22.43 -8.82 -1.03
N ARG A 86 22.99 -7.63 -1.31
CA ARG A 86 24.41 -7.36 -1.08
C ARG A 86 24.80 -7.32 0.40
N GLN A 87 23.89 -6.95 1.30
CA GLN A 87 24.15 -7.03 2.74
C GLN A 87 24.22 -8.49 3.21
N LEU A 88 23.34 -9.36 2.69
CA LEU A 88 23.33 -10.79 3.00
C LEU A 88 24.55 -11.55 2.42
N GLU A 89 25.01 -11.17 1.23
CA GLU A 89 26.18 -11.78 0.58
C GLU A 89 27.51 -11.36 1.22
N ARG A 90 27.57 -10.14 1.78
CA ARG A 90 28.74 -9.64 2.51
C ARG A 90 28.67 -10.15 3.94
N TYR A 91 29.05 -11.40 4.13
CA TYR A 91 29.47 -11.93 5.42
C TYR A 91 30.58 -11.01 5.98
N TYR A 92 30.19 -10.12 6.89
CA TYR A 92 31.05 -9.39 7.82
C TYR A 92 31.86 -8.19 7.29
N ASP A 93 31.26 -7.02 7.46
CA ASP A 93 31.89 -5.93 8.21
C ASP A 93 30.95 -5.71 9.43
N GLU A 94 31.23 -6.39 10.56
CA GLU A 94 30.31 -6.50 11.72
C GLU A 94 29.84 -5.14 12.26
N GLU A 95 30.61 -4.08 12.04
CA GLU A 95 30.28 -2.73 12.51
C GLU A 95 29.13 -2.06 11.73
N TYR A 96 28.74 -2.55 10.55
CA TYR A 96 27.77 -1.88 9.67
C TYR A 96 26.70 -2.82 9.07
N SER A 97 26.33 -3.90 9.77
CA SER A 97 25.16 -4.70 9.33
C SER A 97 23.86 -4.04 9.74
N PHE A 98 23.09 -3.59 8.75
CA PHE A 98 21.71 -3.14 8.97
C PHE A 98 20.73 -4.31 9.19
N LEU A 99 21.18 -5.55 9.04
CA LEU A 99 20.36 -6.75 9.19
C LEU A 99 20.55 -7.34 10.57
N THR A 100 19.44 -7.47 11.30
CA THR A 100 19.42 -8.28 12.53
C THR A 100 19.12 -9.73 12.18
N GLU A 101 19.57 -10.67 13.01
CA GLU A 101 19.28 -12.11 12.85
C GLU A 101 17.77 -12.37 12.66
N LYS A 102 16.93 -11.61 13.36
CA LYS A 102 15.47 -11.71 13.24
C LYS A 102 14.96 -11.31 11.85
N ILE A 103 15.53 -10.26 11.24
CA ILE A 103 15.19 -9.84 9.88
C ILE A 103 15.71 -10.85 8.86
N GLU A 104 16.94 -11.34 9.03
CA GLU A 104 17.52 -12.37 8.15
C GLU A 104 16.68 -13.64 8.15
N SER A 105 16.32 -14.13 9.34
CA SER A 105 15.44 -15.28 9.52
C SER A 105 14.08 -15.06 8.85
N TRP A 106 13.47 -13.89 9.03
CA TRP A 106 12.21 -13.55 8.37
C TRP A 106 12.32 -13.52 6.84
N LEU A 107 13.45 -13.05 6.30
CA LEU A 107 13.73 -13.00 4.87
C LEU A 107 14.04 -14.36 4.25
N THR A 108 14.29 -15.42 5.02
CA THR A 108 14.46 -16.78 4.47
C THR A 108 13.21 -17.27 3.75
N VAL A 109 12.02 -16.80 4.16
CA VAL A 109 10.75 -17.19 3.56
C VAL A 109 10.51 -16.40 2.26
N PRO A 110 10.39 -17.05 1.08
CA PRO A 110 10.32 -16.34 -0.20
C PRO A 110 9.19 -15.30 -0.31
N LYS A 111 8.01 -15.60 0.24
CA LYS A 111 6.86 -14.68 0.23
C LYS A 111 7.14 -13.37 0.98
N ASN A 112 8.02 -13.40 1.98
CA ASN A 112 8.36 -12.24 2.79
C ASN A 112 9.23 -11.24 2.01
N LYS A 113 10.07 -11.73 1.08
CA LYS A 113 10.84 -10.88 0.15
C LYS A 113 9.91 -10.09 -0.78
N VAL A 114 8.89 -10.77 -1.32
CA VAL A 114 7.87 -10.13 -2.18
C VAL A 114 7.08 -9.09 -1.37
N LYS A 115 6.65 -9.47 -0.16
CA LYS A 115 5.94 -8.56 0.76
C LYS A 115 6.77 -7.31 1.11
N LEU A 116 8.06 -7.48 1.38
CA LEU A 116 8.98 -6.38 1.67
C LEU A 116 9.18 -5.46 0.46
N MET A 117 9.38 -6.03 -0.73
CA MET A 117 9.48 -5.28 -1.98
C MET A 117 8.24 -4.41 -2.19
N SER A 118 7.04 -5.01 -2.07
CA SER A 118 5.77 -4.29 -2.18
C SER A 118 5.58 -3.24 -1.10
N ALA A 119 6.14 -3.42 0.10
CA ALA A 119 6.05 -2.43 1.18
C ALA A 119 6.89 -1.18 0.90
N ILE A 120 8.00 -1.32 0.17
CA ILE A 120 8.80 -0.17 -0.30
C ILE A 120 8.05 0.57 -1.41
N ASP A 121 7.50 -0.15 -2.39
CA ASP A 121 6.81 0.46 -3.53
C ASP A 121 5.50 1.15 -3.15
N ASN A 122 4.72 0.54 -2.25
CA ASN A 122 3.33 0.95 -1.98
C ASN A 122 3.13 1.53 -0.57
N GLY A 123 4.18 1.57 0.23
CA GLY A 123 4.09 1.84 1.66
C GLY A 123 3.50 0.68 2.45
N TYR A 124 3.49 0.84 3.78
CA TYR A 124 3.04 -0.20 4.69
C TYR A 124 2.40 0.36 5.96
N GLU A 125 1.65 -0.50 6.65
CA GLU A 125 1.08 -0.27 7.98
C GLU A 125 1.24 -1.53 8.84
N VAL A 126 1.16 -1.37 10.16
CA VAL A 126 1.14 -2.50 11.09
C VAL A 126 -0.30 -2.71 11.55
N GLU A 127 -0.73 -3.97 11.57
CA GLU A 127 -2.02 -4.37 12.09
C GLU A 127 -2.19 -3.84 13.52
N LYS A 128 -3.29 -3.12 13.74
CA LYS A 128 -3.60 -2.57 15.06
C LYS A 128 -3.88 -3.70 16.02
N GLN A 129 -3.05 -3.82 17.05
CA GLN A 129 -3.26 -4.81 18.10
C GLN A 129 -4.56 -4.50 18.83
N GLN A 130 -5.43 -5.50 18.99
CA GLN A 130 -6.69 -5.33 19.70
C GLN A 130 -6.45 -5.39 21.21
N LEU A 131 -6.32 -4.22 21.83
CA LEU A 131 -5.85 -4.06 23.21
C LEU A 131 -6.86 -4.46 24.30
N TYR A 132 -8.14 -4.66 23.94
CA TYR A 132 -9.19 -4.93 24.91
C TYR A 132 -10.15 -6.01 24.41
N TYR A 133 -10.48 -6.95 25.30
CA TYR A 133 -11.55 -7.91 25.14
C TYR A 133 -12.62 -7.62 26.18
N VAL A 134 -13.88 -7.62 25.76
CA VAL A 134 -15.03 -7.55 26.66
C VAL A 134 -15.57 -8.96 26.82
N PHE A 135 -15.74 -9.41 28.07
CA PHE A 135 -16.41 -10.68 28.33
C PHE A 135 -17.92 -10.51 28.15
N ASP A 136 -18.48 -11.17 27.13
CA ASP A 136 -19.92 -11.26 26.94
C ASP A 136 -20.48 -12.33 27.88
N THR A 137 -21.21 -11.90 28.91
CA THR A 137 -21.82 -12.79 29.90
C THR A 137 -22.97 -13.63 29.32
N THR A 138 -23.55 -13.22 28.20
CA THR A 138 -24.65 -13.92 27.51
C THR A 138 -24.13 -15.13 26.77
N THR A 139 -23.06 -14.93 25.98
CA THR A 139 -22.45 -15.99 25.17
C THR A 139 -21.31 -16.70 25.90
N LYS A 140 -20.88 -16.19 27.06
CA LYS A 140 -19.73 -16.65 27.84
C LYS A 140 -18.43 -16.66 27.03
N GLN A 141 -18.21 -15.63 26.22
CA GLN A 141 -17.06 -15.51 25.33
C GLN A 141 -16.42 -14.12 25.43
N TYR A 142 -15.11 -14.05 25.19
CA TYR A 142 -14.39 -12.79 25.03
C TYR A 142 -14.59 -12.27 23.61
N LEU A 143 -15.11 -11.05 23.49
CA LEU A 143 -15.34 -10.36 22.22
C LEU A 143 -14.37 -9.18 22.06
N GLY A 144 -13.86 -8.99 20.85
CA GLY A 144 -13.15 -7.77 20.48
C GLY A 144 -14.08 -6.54 20.54
N VAL A 145 -13.57 -5.39 20.99
CA VAL A 145 -14.37 -4.16 21.20
C VAL A 145 -15.07 -3.65 19.93
N ASP A 146 -14.51 -3.91 18.75
CA ASP A 146 -15.12 -3.60 17.45
C ASP A 146 -16.42 -4.39 17.20
N LYS A 147 -16.46 -5.66 17.61
CA LYS A 147 -17.64 -6.53 17.56
C LYS A 147 -18.68 -6.15 18.62
N VAL A 148 -18.24 -5.53 19.73
CA VAL A 148 -19.11 -5.01 20.78
C VAL A 148 -19.82 -3.74 20.33
N LEU A 149 -19.14 -2.82 19.65
CA LEU A 149 -19.73 -1.57 19.15
C LEU A 149 -20.93 -1.78 18.20
N ASN A 150 -20.93 -2.88 17.44
CA ASN A 150 -22.05 -3.27 16.56
C ASN A 150 -23.20 -3.98 17.30
N LYS A 151 -23.02 -4.36 18.58
CA LYS A 151 -24.10 -4.79 19.47
C LYS A 151 -24.42 -3.63 20.41
N ALA A 152 -25.52 -2.93 20.17
CA ALA A 152 -25.98 -1.88 21.08
C ALA A 152 -26.20 -2.45 22.50
N PHE A 153 -25.24 -2.25 23.41
CA PHE A 153 -25.38 -2.55 24.83
C PHE A 153 -25.54 -1.25 25.60
N TRP A 154 -26.72 -1.05 26.17
CA TRP A 154 -27.01 0.03 27.10
C TRP A 154 -26.32 -0.25 28.45
N LEU A 155 -25.23 0.48 28.74
CA LEU A 155 -24.65 0.50 30.09
C LEU A 155 -25.56 1.34 30.99
N SER A 156 -26.43 0.69 31.78
CA SER A 156 -27.10 1.36 32.89
C SER A 156 -26.13 1.47 34.08
N SER A 157 -25.54 2.66 34.22
CA SER A 157 -24.90 3.06 35.47
C SER A 157 -26.00 3.37 36.50
N GLN A 158 -26.26 2.46 37.44
CA GLN A 158 -26.85 2.84 38.73
C GLN A 158 -25.93 2.40 39.88
N ASN A 159 -24.90 3.21 40.11
CA ASN A 159 -24.44 3.46 41.47
C ASN A 159 -25.39 4.47 42.12
N SER A 160 -26.36 3.99 42.90
CA SER A 160 -26.94 4.80 43.99
C SER A 160 -27.63 3.89 45.00
N GLY A 161 -26.97 3.60 46.12
CA GLY A 161 -27.64 3.02 47.27
C GLY A 161 -26.75 2.13 48.13
N ALA A 162 -26.07 2.74 49.09
CA ALA A 162 -25.48 2.03 50.22
C ALA A 162 -26.50 1.13 50.93
N ARG A 163 -26.06 -0.08 51.33
CA ARG A 163 -26.28 -0.68 52.65
C ARG A 163 -25.58 -2.03 52.76
N THR A 164 -24.59 -2.09 53.64
CA THR A 164 -24.09 -3.31 54.29
C THR A 164 -25.20 -3.90 55.16
N PRO A 165 -25.40 -5.24 55.17
CA PRO A 165 -26.07 -5.91 56.26
C PRO A 165 -25.04 -6.46 57.27
N LEU A 166 -25.37 -6.30 58.55
CA LEU A 166 -24.83 -7.05 59.68
C LEU A 166 -25.14 -8.54 59.57
#